data_AF-A0A8A3S877-F1
#
_entry.id   AF-A0A8A3S877-F1
#
_cell.length_a   1.000
_cell.length_b   1.000
_cell.length_c   1.000
_cell.angle_alpha   90.00
_cell.angle_beta   90.00
_cell.angle_gamma   90.00
#
_symmetry.space_group_name_H-M   'P 1'
#
loop_
_entity.id
_entity.type
_entity.pdbx_description
1 polymer ?
#
loop_
_entity_poly.entity_id
_entity_poly.type
_entity_poly.pdbx_seq_one_letter_code
_entity_poly.pdbx_strand_id
1 'polypeptide(L)'
;MDFSEIDKKYPWARLAIVVTLIALSVALEVGVHIHFNTAVAYTHVFYLVIALTGIWYYRKAAVIALVFGLIHIGVDYAMTGALDPAAVFRAAMFVIVAYVIGALSESANRYYEEREEKHRALVGFVEEVRLRIKTPVGTIRDDLTGISRRVERGEMEDGEIAAALEMQIAHAEQVVASLRELQQGVIEEHHP
;
A
#
# COMPACT_ATOMS: atom_id res chain seq x y z
N MET A 1 -13.16 8.05 3.16
CA MET A 1 -12.68 8.58 4.45
C MET A 1 -11.31 7.95 4.66
N ASP A 2 -10.26 8.75 4.54
CA ASP A 2 -8.88 8.27 4.52
C ASP A 2 -8.42 8.00 5.96
N PHE A 3 -8.30 6.72 6.32
CA PHE A 3 -7.90 6.31 7.67
C PHE A 3 -6.41 6.63 7.97
N SER A 4 -5.63 7.04 6.97
CA SER A 4 -4.22 7.43 7.14
C SER A 4 -4.03 8.80 7.80
N GLU A 5 -4.97 9.74 7.62
CA GLU A 5 -4.89 11.08 8.22
C GLU A 5 -5.18 11.07 9.73
N ILE A 6 -6.08 10.20 10.19
CA ILE A 6 -6.38 10.05 11.63
C ILE A 6 -5.20 9.41 12.36
N ASP A 7 -4.51 8.49 11.69
CA ASP A 7 -3.38 7.76 12.25
C ASP A 7 -2.15 8.65 12.51
N LYS A 8 -1.88 9.60 11.61
CA LYS A 8 -0.82 10.61 11.79
C LYS A 8 -1.12 11.59 12.93
N LYS A 9 -2.40 11.85 13.23
CA LYS A 9 -2.82 12.87 14.19
C LYS A 9 -2.94 12.35 15.63
N TYR A 10 -3.30 11.08 15.83
CA TYR A 10 -3.50 10.50 17.16
C TYR A 10 -2.96 9.07 17.26
N PRO A 11 -1.65 8.86 17.50
CA PRO A 11 -1.06 7.53 17.66
C PRO A 11 -1.64 6.76 18.86
N TRP A 12 -2.15 7.48 19.86
CA TRP A 12 -2.82 6.92 21.03
C TRP A 12 -4.27 6.47 20.74
N ALA A 13 -4.89 6.88 19.63
CA ALA A 13 -6.26 6.50 19.32
C ALA A 13 -6.36 4.99 19.00
N ARG A 14 -5.39 4.43 18.27
CA ARG A 14 -5.30 2.97 18.04
C ARG A 14 -5.20 2.19 19.34
N LEU A 15 -4.37 2.67 20.27
CA LEU A 15 -4.22 2.06 21.58
C LEU A 15 -5.52 2.18 22.38
N ALA A 16 -6.13 3.37 22.42
CA ALA A 16 -7.37 3.63 23.14
C ALA A 16 -8.55 2.80 22.60
N ILE A 17 -8.66 2.62 21.27
CA ILE A 17 -9.67 1.77 20.65
C ILE A 17 -9.47 0.31 21.06
N VAL A 18 -8.23 -0.20 20.99
CA VAL A 18 -7.93 -1.58 21.38
C VAL A 18 -8.22 -1.79 22.88
N VAL A 19 -7.77 -0.88 23.75
CA VAL A 19 -8.03 -0.95 25.19
C VAL A 19 -9.53 -0.88 25.50
N THR A 20 -10.27 -0.02 24.80
CA THR A 20 -11.72 0.11 24.97
C THR A 20 -12.45 -1.15 24.50
N LEU A 21 -12.06 -1.71 23.35
CA LEU A 21 -12.64 -2.95 22.83
C LEU A 21 -12.35 -4.13 23.75
N ILE A 22 -11.13 -4.22 24.29
CA ILE A 22 -10.74 -5.19 25.31
C ILE A 22 -11.64 -5.05 26.55
N ALA A 23 -11.76 -3.84 27.09
CA ALA A 23 -12.54 -3.58 28.30
C ALA A 23 -14.01 -3.92 28.08
N LEU A 24 -14.56 -3.58 26.91
CA LEU A 24 -15.92 -3.91 26.51
C LEU A 24 -16.11 -5.42 26.39
N SER A 25 -15.16 -6.14 25.77
CA SER A 25 -15.21 -7.59 25.62
C SER A 25 -15.18 -8.33 26.95
N VAL A 26 -14.31 -7.91 27.88
CA VAL A 26 -14.25 -8.49 29.23
C VAL A 26 -15.52 -8.18 30.03
N ALA A 27 -16.04 -6.95 29.96
CA ALA A 27 -17.27 -6.57 30.63
C ALA A 27 -18.48 -7.39 30.13
N LEU A 28 -18.52 -7.67 28.82
CA LEU A 28 -19.57 -8.46 28.20
C LEU A 28 -19.49 -9.93 28.63
N GLU A 29 -18.28 -10.50 28.70
CA GLU A 29 -18.04 -11.86 29.18
C GLU A 29 -18.53 -12.04 30.63
N VAL A 30 -18.12 -11.14 31.52
CA VAL A 30 -18.52 -11.17 32.93
C VAL A 30 -20.04 -10.99 33.08
N GLY A 31 -20.63 -10.03 32.37
CA GLY A 31 -22.07 -9.77 32.42
C GLY A 31 -22.91 -10.97 31.95
N VAL A 32 -22.48 -11.64 30.88
CA VAL A 32 -23.17 -12.83 30.36
C VAL A 32 -23.01 -14.01 31.31
N HIS A 33 -21.82 -14.22 31.88
CA HIS A 33 -21.58 -15.31 32.82
C HIS A 33 -22.44 -15.17 34.09
N ILE A 34 -22.62 -13.95 34.59
CA ILE A 34 -23.48 -13.69 35.77
C ILE A 34 -24.96 -13.94 35.47
N HIS A 35 -25.44 -13.62 34.27
CA HIS A 35 -26.88 -13.65 33.96
C HIS A 35 -27.38 -14.93 33.30
N PHE A 36 -26.58 -15.58 32.44
CA PHE A 36 -27.04 -16.67 31.57
C PHE A 36 -26.45 -18.05 31.90
N ASN A 37 -25.47 -18.13 32.82
CA ASN A 37 -24.85 -19.37 33.31
C ASN A 37 -24.40 -20.34 32.18
N THR A 38 -24.10 -19.81 30.99
CA THR A 38 -23.74 -20.56 29.80
C THR A 38 -22.57 -19.86 29.08
N ALA A 39 -21.46 -20.58 28.90
CA ALA A 39 -20.19 -20.03 28.43
C ALA A 39 -20.02 -19.98 26.90
N VAL A 40 -21.01 -20.44 26.11
CA VAL A 40 -20.73 -21.01 24.78
C VAL A 40 -21.06 -20.07 23.59
N ALA A 41 -22.02 -19.16 23.68
CA ALA A 41 -22.52 -18.48 22.47
C ALA A 41 -21.70 -17.23 22.01
N TYR A 42 -21.03 -16.52 22.92
CA TYR A 42 -20.67 -15.12 22.67
C TYR A 42 -19.23 -14.83 22.21
N THR A 43 -18.38 -15.85 22.11
CA THR A 43 -16.94 -15.64 21.85
C THR A 43 -16.57 -15.32 20.42
N HIS A 44 -17.56 -15.22 19.55
CA HIS A 44 -17.39 -14.74 18.19
C HIS A 44 -17.05 -13.23 18.14
N VAL A 45 -17.52 -12.45 19.11
CA VAL A 45 -17.24 -11.00 19.16
C VAL A 45 -15.76 -10.72 19.44
N PHE A 46 -15.08 -11.59 20.18
CA PHE A 46 -13.64 -11.48 20.41
C PHE A 46 -12.83 -11.59 19.12
N TYR A 47 -13.28 -12.35 18.12
CA TYR A 47 -12.58 -12.41 16.83
C TYR A 47 -12.58 -11.09 16.08
N LEU A 48 -13.61 -10.25 16.22
CA LEU A 48 -13.62 -8.93 15.59
C LEU A 48 -12.55 -8.02 16.21
N VAL A 49 -12.42 -8.06 17.54
CA VAL A 49 -11.41 -7.28 18.28
C VAL A 49 -10.01 -7.77 17.94
N ILE A 50 -9.81 -9.09 17.93
CA ILE A 50 -8.51 -9.70 17.60
C ILE A 50 -8.14 -9.46 16.14
N ALA A 51 -9.10 -9.56 15.22
CA ALA A 51 -8.91 -9.25 13.80
C ALA A 51 -8.48 -7.80 13.62
N LEU A 52 -9.20 -6.86 14.22
CA LEU A 52 -8.85 -5.43 14.12
C LEU A 52 -7.45 -5.15 14.71
N THR A 53 -7.13 -5.80 15.83
CA THR A 53 -5.80 -5.70 16.44
C THR A 53 -4.72 -6.29 15.52
N GLY A 54 -4.97 -7.43 14.87
CA GLY A 54 -4.09 -8.04 13.89
C GLY A 54 -3.84 -7.16 12.66
N ILE A 55 -4.86 -6.41 12.22
CA ILE A 55 -4.75 -5.48 11.10
C ILE A 55 -3.83 -4.30 11.43
N TRP A 56 -3.91 -3.75 12.65
CA TRP A 56 -3.12 -2.56 13.01
C TRP A 56 -1.74 -2.85 13.59
N TYR A 57 -1.58 -3.97 14.31
CA TYR A 57 -0.33 -4.30 15.02
C TYR A 57 0.43 -5.47 14.39
N TYR A 58 -0.06 -6.00 13.26
CA TYR A 58 0.58 -7.06 12.49
C TYR A 58 0.93 -8.27 13.37
N ARG A 59 2.14 -8.82 13.25
CA ARG A 59 2.62 -9.98 14.02
C ARG A 59 2.66 -9.77 15.53
N LYS A 60 2.72 -8.51 16.01
CA LYS A 60 2.72 -8.21 17.47
C LYS A 60 1.36 -8.51 18.11
N ALA A 61 0.27 -8.52 17.33
CA ALA A 61 -1.06 -8.86 17.82
C ALA A 61 -1.14 -10.31 18.34
N ALA A 62 -0.34 -11.24 17.80
CA ALA A 62 -0.31 -12.63 18.27
C ALA A 62 0.18 -12.75 19.72
N VAL A 63 1.15 -11.91 20.13
CA VAL A 63 1.65 -11.88 21.51
C VAL A 63 0.56 -11.36 22.45
N ILE A 64 -0.15 -10.31 22.04
CA ILE A 64 -1.28 -9.76 22.80
C ILE A 64 -2.36 -10.83 22.96
N ALA A 65 -2.75 -11.49 21.87
CA ALA A 65 -3.75 -12.55 21.88
C ALA A 65 -3.36 -13.74 22.78
N LEU A 66 -2.07 -14.07 22.86
CA LEU A 66 -1.56 -15.11 23.75
C LEU A 66 -1.73 -14.73 25.22
N VAL A 67 -1.38 -13.50 25.60
CA VAL A 67 -1.61 -12.99 26.96
C VAL A 67 -3.10 -13.00 27.29
N PHE A 68 -3.94 -12.56 26.36
CA PHE A 68 -5.40 -12.62 26.51
C PHE A 68 -5.93 -14.04 26.70
N GLY A 69 -5.45 -15.00 25.91
CA GLY A 69 -5.84 -16.40 26.04
C GLY A 69 -5.46 -17.00 27.39
N LEU A 70 -4.27 -16.66 27.91
CA LEU A 70 -3.84 -17.11 29.25
C LEU A 70 -4.68 -16.49 30.37
N ILE A 71 -5.01 -15.19 30.28
CA ILE A 71 -5.89 -14.53 31.24
C ILE A 71 -7.28 -15.17 31.22
N HIS A 72 -7.84 -15.44 30.04
CA HIS A 72 -9.14 -16.09 29.90
C HIS A 72 -9.18 -17.47 30.56
N ILE A 73 -8.16 -18.32 30.32
CA ILE A 73 -8.04 -19.63 30.98
C ILE A 73 -7.93 -19.46 32.51
N GLY A 74 -7.15 -18.48 32.99
CA GLY A 74 -6.97 -18.24 34.42
C GLY A 74 -8.25 -17.78 35.11
N VAL A 75 -9.04 -16.92 34.47
CA VAL A 75 -10.33 -16.45 34.99
C VAL A 75 -11.35 -17.60 35.01
N ASP A 76 -11.41 -18.39 33.94
CA ASP A 76 -12.29 -19.56 33.85
C ASP A 76 -11.98 -20.58 34.95
N TYR A 77 -10.70 -20.88 35.18
CA TYR A 77 -10.26 -21.76 36.26
C TYR A 77 -10.62 -21.21 37.65
N ALA A 78 -10.47 -19.90 37.88
CA ALA A 78 -10.81 -19.27 39.15
C ALA A 78 -12.33 -19.26 39.43
N MET A 79 -13.16 -19.20 38.38
CA MET A 79 -14.63 -19.19 38.47
C MET A 79 -15.22 -20.58 38.63
N THR A 80 -14.72 -21.56 37.88
CA THR A 80 -15.30 -22.91 37.81
C THR A 80 -14.57 -23.93 38.69
N GLY A 81 -13.33 -23.63 39.10
CA GLY A 81 -12.46 -24.55 39.84
C GLY A 81 -11.87 -25.69 39.00
N ALA A 82 -12.15 -25.74 37.69
CA ALA A 82 -11.66 -26.75 36.77
C ALA A 82 -11.17 -26.11 35.46
N LEU A 83 -10.30 -26.82 34.74
CA LEU A 83 -9.90 -26.41 33.40
C LEU A 83 -10.92 -26.94 32.39
N ASP A 84 -11.75 -26.06 31.83
CA ASP A 84 -12.64 -26.42 30.73
C ASP A 84 -11.84 -26.58 29.42
N PRO A 85 -11.85 -27.77 28.77
CA PRO A 85 -11.25 -27.95 27.46
C PRO A 85 -11.72 -26.93 26.41
N ALA A 86 -12.96 -26.43 26.52
CA ALA A 86 -13.48 -25.42 25.60
C ALA A 86 -12.80 -24.04 25.78
N ALA A 87 -12.45 -23.65 27.01
CA ALA A 87 -11.72 -22.42 27.29
C ALA A 87 -10.30 -22.46 26.71
N VAL A 88 -9.64 -23.61 26.80
CA VAL A 88 -8.31 -23.84 26.21
C VAL A 88 -8.35 -23.74 24.68
N PHE A 89 -9.32 -24.40 24.04
CA PHE A 89 -9.46 -24.36 22.58
C PHE A 89 -9.72 -22.93 22.06
N ARG A 90 -10.52 -22.16 22.80
CA ARG A 90 -10.84 -20.76 22.51
C ARG A 90 -9.62 -19.85 22.65
N ALA A 91 -8.84 -20.01 23.71
CA ALA A 91 -7.56 -19.31 23.88
C ALA A 91 -6.59 -19.62 22.73
N ALA A 92 -6.48 -20.88 22.32
CA ALA A 92 -5.67 -21.27 21.18
C ALA A 92 -6.17 -20.61 19.88
N MET A 93 -7.48 -20.57 19.66
CA MET A 93 -8.08 -19.95 18.48
C MET A 93 -7.83 -18.44 18.43
N PHE A 94 -7.82 -17.74 19.57
CA PHE A 94 -7.43 -16.34 19.63
C PHE A 94 -6.01 -16.10 19.08
N VAL A 95 -5.05 -16.94 19.48
CA VAL A 95 -3.66 -16.85 19.00
C VAL A 95 -3.57 -17.16 17.50
N ILE A 96 -4.25 -18.21 17.05
CA ILE A 96 -4.25 -18.61 15.63
C ILE A 96 -4.81 -17.49 14.76
N VAL A 97 -5.98 -16.95 15.12
CA VAL A 97 -6.65 -15.89 14.36
C VAL A 97 -5.79 -14.62 14.34
N ALA A 98 -5.24 -14.22 15.49
CA ALA A 98 -4.34 -13.06 15.57
C ALA A 98 -3.10 -13.23 14.69
N TYR A 99 -2.51 -14.43 14.68
CA TYR A 99 -1.34 -14.73 13.87
C TYR A 99 -1.66 -14.69 12.37
N VAL A 100 -2.72 -15.36 11.94
CA VAL A 100 -3.14 -15.41 10.52
C VAL A 100 -3.44 -14.01 10.01
N ILE A 101 -4.23 -13.23 10.75
CA ILE A 101 -4.61 -11.88 10.32
C ILE A 101 -3.41 -10.93 10.38
N GLY A 102 -2.56 -11.05 11.40
CA GLY A 102 -1.33 -10.28 11.52
C GLY A 102 -0.37 -10.54 10.37
N ALA A 103 -0.14 -11.81 10.02
CA ALA A 103 0.74 -12.20 8.91
C ALA A 103 0.17 -11.79 7.55
N LEU A 104 -1.15 -11.92 7.36
CA LEU A 104 -1.83 -11.48 6.14
C LEU A 104 -1.75 -9.96 5.98
N SER A 105 -1.97 -9.22 7.07
CA SER A 105 -1.89 -7.76 7.06
C SER A 105 -0.48 -7.27 6.79
N GLU A 106 0.53 -7.94 7.34
CA GLU A 106 1.95 -7.62 7.09
C GLU A 106 2.31 -7.87 5.62
N SER A 107 1.87 -9.00 5.07
CA SER A 107 2.07 -9.34 3.66
C SER A 107 1.36 -8.33 2.75
N ALA A 108 0.11 -7.99 3.04
CA ALA A 108 -0.66 -7.02 2.29
C ALA A 108 0.02 -5.64 2.32
N ASN A 109 0.46 -5.17 3.49
CA ASN A 109 1.15 -3.89 3.62
C ASN A 109 2.42 -3.83 2.77
N ARG A 110 3.24 -4.90 2.78
CA ARG A 110 4.42 -5.00 1.93
C ARG A 110 4.08 -4.92 0.44
N TYR A 111 3.02 -5.60 0.00
CA TYR A 111 2.56 -5.52 -1.40
C TYR A 111 2.07 -4.12 -1.77
N TYR A 112 1.41 -3.40 -0.87
CA TYR A 112 1.00 -2.02 -1.09
C TYR A 112 2.20 -1.08 -1.21
N GLU A 113 3.18 -1.20 -0.32
CA GLU A 113 4.41 -0.40 -0.37
C GLU A 113 5.17 -0.62 -1.69
N GLU A 114 5.34 -1.88 -2.11
CA GLU A 114 5.99 -2.21 -3.38
C GLU A 114 5.23 -1.66 -4.60
N ARG A 115 3.89 -1.72 -4.57
CA ARG A 115 3.05 -1.11 -5.62
C ARG A 115 3.23 0.40 -5.69
N GLU A 116 3.25 1.07 -4.55
CA GLU A 116 3.38 2.52 -4.46
C GLU A 116 4.77 3.00 -4.90
N GLU A 117 5.82 2.26 -4.55
CA GLU A 117 7.18 2.50 -5.03
C GLU A 117 7.27 2.38 -6.55
N LYS A 118 6.75 1.28 -7.12
CA LYS A 118 6.69 1.09 -8.57
C LYS A 118 5.88 2.19 -9.27
N HIS A 119 4.76 2.60 -8.68
CA HIS A 119 3.95 3.68 -9.23
C HIS A 119 4.68 5.03 -9.19
N ARG A 120 5.34 5.35 -8.07
CA ARG A 120 6.17 6.56 -7.94
C ARG A 120 7.33 6.57 -8.93
N ALA A 121 8.02 5.45 -9.09
CA ALA A 121 9.10 5.31 -10.07
C ALA A 121 8.59 5.52 -11.51
N LEU A 122 7.45 4.90 -11.86
CA LEU A 122 6.83 5.08 -13.18
C LEU A 122 6.41 6.53 -13.43
N VAL A 123 5.80 7.19 -12.44
CA VAL A 123 5.42 8.61 -12.56
C VAL A 123 6.65 9.50 -12.73
N GLY A 124 7.72 9.23 -11.97
CA GLY A 124 9.00 9.94 -12.12
C GLY A 124 9.60 9.76 -13.51
N PHE A 125 9.61 8.54 -14.03
CA PHE A 125 10.06 8.23 -15.39
C PHE A 125 9.23 8.96 -16.45
N VAL A 126 7.90 8.95 -16.33
CA VAL A 126 7.02 9.66 -17.27
C VAL A 126 7.28 11.16 -17.27
N GLU A 127 7.50 11.77 -16.10
CA GLU A 127 7.82 13.20 -16.01
C GLU A 127 9.20 13.53 -16.60
N GLU A 128 10.19 12.66 -16.39
CA GLU A 128 11.51 12.80 -17.01
C GLU A 128 11.43 12.69 -18.54
N VAL A 129 10.74 11.67 -19.07
CA VAL A 129 10.52 11.49 -20.51
C VAL A 129 9.78 12.69 -21.10
N ARG A 130 8.75 13.19 -20.40
CA ARG A 130 8.03 14.40 -20.79
C ARG A 130 8.98 15.59 -20.94
N LEU A 131 9.88 15.82 -19.99
CA LEU A 131 10.84 16.93 -20.05
C LEU A 131 11.85 16.75 -21.19
N ARG A 132 12.39 15.53 -21.36
CA ARG A 132 13.39 15.21 -22.39
C ARG A 132 12.84 15.30 -23.82
N ILE A 133 11.56 14.99 -24.02
CA ILE A 133 10.90 15.09 -25.34
C ILE A 133 10.45 16.53 -25.62
N LYS A 134 9.90 17.22 -24.62
CA LYS A 134 9.28 18.54 -24.81
C LYS A 134 10.22 19.55 -25.45
N THR A 135 11.49 19.58 -25.04
CA THR A 135 12.48 20.54 -25.54
C THR A 135 12.82 20.31 -27.01
N PRO A 136 13.38 19.17 -27.43
CA PRO A 136 13.77 18.97 -28.83
C PRO A 136 12.57 18.94 -29.79
N VAL A 137 11.42 18.38 -29.38
CA VAL A 137 10.20 18.42 -30.20
C VAL A 137 9.67 19.84 -30.34
N GLY A 138 9.77 20.66 -29.28
CA GLY A 138 9.47 22.09 -29.34
C GLY A 138 10.36 22.81 -30.36
N THR A 139 11.67 22.57 -30.32
CA THR A 139 12.63 23.15 -31.27
C THR A 139 12.34 22.73 -32.71
N ILE A 140 12.14 21.44 -32.98
CA ILE A 140 11.81 20.94 -34.33
C ILE A 140 10.54 21.60 -34.86
N ARG A 141 9.49 21.70 -34.03
CA ARG A 141 8.23 22.36 -34.41
C ARG A 141 8.45 23.83 -34.76
N ASP A 142 9.20 24.55 -33.93
CA ASP A 142 9.43 25.98 -34.11
C ASP A 142 10.29 26.24 -35.37
N ASP A 143 11.31 25.41 -35.60
CA ASP A 143 12.15 25.44 -36.80
C ASP A 143 11.36 25.13 -38.07
N LEU A 144 10.56 24.05 -38.07
CA LEU A 144 9.69 23.69 -39.20
C LEU A 144 8.66 24.78 -39.50
N THR A 145 8.11 25.42 -38.47
CA THR A 145 7.22 26.58 -38.64
C THR A 145 7.95 27.75 -39.30
N GLY A 146 9.21 27.98 -38.91
CA GLY A 146 10.08 28.98 -39.54
C GLY A 146 10.35 28.67 -41.02
N ILE A 147 10.71 27.42 -41.33
CA ILE A 147 10.95 26.94 -42.70
C ILE A 147 9.68 27.12 -43.54
N SER A 148 8.52 26.64 -43.07
CA SER A 148 7.23 26.75 -43.77
C SER A 148 6.92 28.20 -44.16
N ARG A 149 7.08 29.16 -43.23
CA ARG A 149 6.84 30.58 -43.52
C ARG A 149 7.81 31.20 -44.51
N ARG A 150 9.06 30.72 -44.59
CA ARG A 150 10.05 31.20 -45.56
C ARG A 150 9.77 30.65 -46.95
N VAL A 151 9.34 29.38 -47.02
CA VAL A 151 8.86 28.75 -48.27
C VAL A 151 7.65 29.48 -48.82
N GLU A 152 6.64 29.76 -47.98
CA GLU A 152 5.44 30.53 -48.38
C GLU A 152 5.76 31.93 -48.92
N ARG A 153 6.84 32.56 -48.42
CA ARG A 153 7.29 33.88 -48.87
C ARG A 153 8.20 33.83 -50.10
N GLY A 154 8.54 32.63 -50.61
CA GLY A 154 9.48 32.45 -51.71
C GLY A 154 10.92 32.85 -51.35
N GLU A 155 11.27 32.84 -50.06
CA GLU A 155 12.58 33.23 -49.52
C GLU A 155 13.57 32.04 -49.43
N MET A 156 13.22 30.91 -50.03
CA MET A 156 14.03 29.69 -50.05
C MET A 156 13.97 29.07 -51.45
N GLU A 157 15.14 28.73 -51.98
CA GLU A 157 15.23 27.88 -53.16
C GLU A 157 14.98 26.42 -52.78
N ASP A 158 14.52 25.59 -53.72
CA ASP A 158 14.20 24.17 -53.48
C ASP A 158 15.37 23.39 -52.84
N GLY A 159 16.62 23.74 -53.17
CA GLY A 159 17.82 23.14 -52.56
C GLY A 159 18.01 23.51 -51.09
N GLU A 160 17.65 24.74 -50.70
CA GLU A 160 17.68 25.18 -49.29
C GLU A 160 16.56 24.53 -48.48
N ILE A 161 15.41 24.27 -49.09
CA ILE A 161 14.27 23.57 -48.47
C ILE A 161 14.66 22.12 -48.17
N ALA A 162 15.26 21.43 -49.14
CA ALA A 162 15.72 20.07 -48.99
C ALA A 162 16.76 19.95 -47.85
N ALA A 163 17.78 20.80 -47.85
CA ALA A 163 18.82 20.80 -46.81
C ALA A 163 18.26 21.10 -45.40
N ALA A 164 17.31 22.04 -45.29
CA ALA A 164 16.70 22.37 -44.01
C ALA A 164 15.81 21.23 -43.48
N LEU A 165 15.07 20.54 -44.35
CA LEU A 165 14.29 19.37 -43.97
C LEU A 165 15.18 18.18 -43.58
N GLU A 166 16.25 17.91 -44.31
CA GLU A 166 17.24 16.87 -43.95
C GLU A 166 17.85 17.11 -42.56
N MET A 167 18.18 18.37 -42.24
CA MET A 167 18.67 18.73 -40.91
C MET A 167 17.65 18.44 -39.81
N GLN A 168 16.36 18.76 -40.03
CA GLN A 168 15.31 18.48 -39.07
C GLN A 168 15.02 16.99 -38.92
N ILE A 169 15.13 16.21 -40.01
CA ILE A 169 15.07 14.75 -39.96
C ILE A 169 16.20 14.19 -39.10
N ALA A 170 17.44 14.67 -39.30
CA ALA A 170 18.58 14.25 -38.48
C ALA A 170 18.39 14.57 -36.98
N HIS A 171 17.82 15.73 -36.64
CA HIS A 171 17.47 16.07 -35.25
C HIS A 171 16.38 15.15 -34.69
N ALA A 172 15.34 14.84 -35.46
CA ALA A 172 14.29 13.91 -35.05
C ALA A 172 14.84 12.49 -34.82
N GLU A 173 15.77 12.03 -35.66
CA GLU A 173 16.43 10.74 -35.49
C GLU A 173 17.25 10.66 -34.20
N GLN A 174 17.95 11.74 -33.83
CA GLN A 174 18.68 11.83 -32.56
C GLN A 174 17.74 11.75 -31.34
N VAL A 175 16.56 12.38 -31.42
CA VAL A 175 15.54 12.28 -30.36
C VAL A 175 15.05 10.84 -30.22
N VAL A 176 14.76 10.16 -31.34
CA VAL A 176 14.33 8.76 -31.33
C VAL A 176 15.42 7.84 -30.79
N ALA A 177 16.69 8.06 -31.15
CA ALA A 177 17.82 7.30 -30.62
C ALA A 177 17.95 7.46 -29.09
N SER A 178 17.87 8.70 -28.59
CA SER A 178 17.93 8.99 -27.16
C SER A 178 16.80 8.33 -26.37
N LEU A 179 15.60 8.24 -26.95
CA LEU A 179 14.46 7.54 -26.34
C LEU A 179 14.64 6.03 -26.32
N ARG A 180 15.30 5.44 -27.35
CA ARG A 180 15.64 4.01 -27.36
C ARG A 180 16.64 3.65 -26.27
N GLU A 181 17.64 4.50 -26.05
CA GLU A 181 18.62 4.32 -24.95
C GLU A 181 17.93 4.36 -23.57
N LEU A 182 17.00 5.30 -23.36
CA LEU A 182 16.19 5.35 -22.13
C LEU A 182 15.35 4.08 -21.94
N GLN A 183 14.71 3.59 -23.00
CA GLN A 183 13.92 2.36 -22.93
C GLN A 183 14.81 1.14 -22.61
N GLN A 184 16.02 1.06 -23.16
CA GLN A 184 16.96 -0.02 -22.87
C GLN A 184 17.47 0.02 -21.43
N GLY A 185 17.81 1.20 -20.91
CA GLY A 185 18.24 1.36 -19.51
C GLY A 185 17.18 0.90 -18.50
N VAL A 186 15.90 1.17 -18.78
CA VAL A 186 14.79 0.69 -17.93
C VAL A 186 14.63 -0.83 -17.99
N ILE A 187 14.84 -1.44 -19.15
CA ILE A 187 14.75 -2.90 -19.33
C ILE A 187 15.89 -3.61 -18.59
N GLU A 188 17.11 -3.10 -18.65
CA GLU A 188 18.27 -3.67 -17.94
C GLU A 188 18.13 -3.58 -16.42
N GLU A 189 17.55 -2.48 -15.89
CA GLU A 189 17.33 -2.32 -14.44
C GLU A 189 16.18 -3.20 -13.89
N HIS A 190 15.28 -3.69 -14.76
CA HIS A 190 14.14 -4.55 -14.38
C HIS A 190 14.39 -6.07 -14.55
N HIS A 191 15.59 -6.48 -14.99
CA HIS A 191 16.01 -7.87 -15.07
C HIS A 191 17.15 -8.17 -14.09
N PRO A 192 16.85 -8.58 -12.84
CA PRO A 192 17.83 -9.24 -11.97
C PRO A 192 18.17 -10.65 -12.44
#